data_AF-L7U4U7-F1
#
_entry.id   AF-L7U4U7-F1
#
_cell.length_a   1.000
_cell.length_b   1.000
_cell.length_c   1.000
_cell.angle_alpha   90.00
_cell.angle_beta   90.00
_cell.angle_gamma   90.00
#
_symmetry.space_group_name_H-M   'P 1'
#
loop_
_entity.id
_entity.type
_entity.pdbx_description
1 polymer ?
#
loop_
_entity_poly.entity_id
_entity_poly.type
_entity_poly.pdbx_seq_one_letter_code
_entity_poly.pdbx_strand_id
1 'polypeptide(L)'
;MWLSRFVKSLPLFHPLAPGEAAPPLCEAPLKAVRMLGVERLADARTRAEHALDGARRCSCCRGLLAHLYDRLGSTLFLDDDPEALARAFEDDERDRFTPRVLAACIVLAGRARVVPAG
;
A
#
# COMPACT_ATOMS: atom_id res chain seq x y z
N MET A 1 -7.88 -18.66 -36.95
CA MET A 1 -8.97 -17.67 -36.78
C MET A 1 -9.39 -17.69 -35.31
N TRP A 2 -9.51 -16.49 -34.72
CA TRP A 2 -10.26 -16.02 -33.52
C TRP A 2 -11.10 -17.01 -32.67
N LEU A 3 -11.40 -16.82 -31.37
CA LEU A 3 -11.08 -15.85 -30.30
C LEU A 3 -11.74 -16.38 -28.99
N SER A 4 -11.14 -16.01 -27.84
CA SER A 4 -11.80 -15.57 -26.60
C SER A 4 -12.87 -16.42 -25.90
N ARG A 5 -12.57 -16.82 -24.65
CA ARG A 5 -13.50 -16.57 -23.53
C ARG A 5 -12.73 -15.95 -22.36
N PHE A 6 -12.91 -14.63 -22.26
CA PHE A 6 -12.66 -13.78 -21.12
C PHE A 6 -13.14 -14.45 -19.82
N VAL A 7 -12.22 -14.67 -18.89
CA VAL A 7 -12.56 -14.86 -17.48
C VAL A 7 -12.96 -13.49 -16.96
N LYS A 8 -14.24 -13.37 -16.56
CA LYS A 8 -14.84 -12.15 -16.02
C LYS A 8 -13.98 -11.63 -14.88
N SER A 9 -13.35 -10.47 -15.10
CA SER A 9 -12.76 -9.64 -14.08
C SER A 9 -13.79 -9.37 -12.99
N LEU A 10 -13.51 -9.85 -11.78
CA LEU A 10 -14.15 -9.35 -10.57
C LEU A 10 -13.83 -7.85 -10.45
N PRO A 11 -14.83 -6.96 -10.31
CA PRO A 11 -14.55 -5.59 -9.93
C PRO A 11 -14.16 -5.60 -8.45
N LEU A 12 -12.86 -5.72 -8.15
CA LEU A 12 -12.29 -5.52 -6.80
C LEU A 12 -12.14 -4.03 -6.48
N PHE A 13 -13.04 -3.19 -6.98
CA PHE A 13 -13.16 -1.79 -6.59
C PHE A 13 -14.62 -1.57 -6.18
N HIS A 14 -14.90 -1.78 -4.90
CA HIS A 14 -16.11 -1.23 -4.32
C HIS A 14 -16.00 0.30 -4.39
N PRO A 15 -16.96 1.00 -5.02
CA PRO A 15 -17.06 2.44 -4.87
C PRO A 15 -17.40 2.71 -3.40
N LEU A 16 -16.46 3.33 -2.68
CA LEU A 16 -16.70 3.84 -1.33
C LEU A 16 -17.89 4.79 -1.37
N ALA A 17 -18.94 4.44 -0.64
CA ALA A 17 -20.11 5.29 -0.44
C ALA A 17 -19.67 6.64 0.17
N PRO A 18 -20.20 7.78 -0.31
CA PRO A 18 -19.92 9.07 0.29
C PRO A 18 -20.80 9.21 1.53
N GLY A 19 -20.32 8.77 2.70
CA GLY A 19 -21.14 8.88 3.91
C GLY A 19 -20.52 8.41 5.22
N GLU A 20 -19.45 7.63 5.22
CA GLU A 20 -18.69 7.40 6.46
C GLU A 20 -17.67 8.52 6.60
N ALA A 21 -18.00 9.48 7.48
CA ALA A 21 -17.04 10.43 8.00
C ALA A 21 -15.90 9.64 8.63
N ALA A 22 -14.83 9.43 7.86
CA ALA A 22 -13.59 8.89 8.36
C ALA A 22 -13.19 9.72 9.59
N PRO A 23 -12.86 9.09 10.73
CA PRO A 23 -12.37 9.83 11.88
C PRO A 23 -11.18 10.69 11.43
N PRO A 24 -11.00 11.90 11.99
CA PRO A 24 -9.87 12.73 11.63
C PRO A 24 -8.61 11.93 11.95
N LEU A 25 -7.97 11.41 10.90
CA LEU A 25 -6.62 10.90 10.97
C LEU A 25 -5.81 12.08 11.50
N CYS A 26 -5.44 12.04 12.77
CA CYS A 26 -4.66 13.09 13.41
C CYS A 26 -3.54 13.48 12.45
N GLU A 27 -3.53 14.74 12.04
CA GLU A 27 -2.74 15.32 10.94
C GLU A 27 -1.23 15.38 11.25
N ALA A 28 -0.71 14.47 12.08
CA ALA A 28 0.70 14.15 12.06
C ALA A 28 1.01 13.55 10.69
N PRO A 29 1.90 14.15 9.87
CA PRO A 29 2.09 13.66 8.52
C PRO A 29 2.74 12.29 8.60
N LEU A 30 1.97 11.28 8.18
CA LEU A 30 2.33 9.87 8.23
C LEU A 30 3.69 9.68 7.55
N LYS A 31 4.63 9.00 8.20
CA LYS A 31 6.01 8.86 7.69
C LYS A 31 6.04 8.27 6.28
N ALA A 32 5.15 7.32 5.99
CA ALA A 32 4.95 6.74 4.67
C ALA A 32 4.56 7.79 3.60
N VAL A 33 3.68 8.74 3.93
CA VAL A 33 3.25 9.84 3.04
C VAL A 33 4.45 10.77 2.74
N ARG A 34 5.22 11.14 3.78
CA ARG A 34 6.44 11.96 3.63
C ARG A 34 7.49 11.28 2.76
N MET A 35 7.69 9.97 2.91
CA MET A 35 8.66 9.20 2.11
C MET A 35 8.31 9.14 0.62
N LEU A 36 7.04 9.35 0.26
CA LEU A 36 6.60 9.51 -1.13
C LEU A 36 6.73 10.96 -1.64
N GLY A 37 7.17 11.89 -0.78
CA GLY A 37 7.49 13.28 -1.12
C GLY A 37 6.27 14.17 -1.30
N VAL A 38 5.18 13.88 -0.59
CA VAL A 38 3.92 14.63 -0.62
C VAL A 38 3.42 14.85 0.80
N GLU A 39 2.48 15.77 0.94
CA GLU A 39 1.87 16.12 2.23
C GLU A 39 0.47 15.51 2.40
N ARG A 40 -0.22 15.23 1.30
CA ARG A 40 -1.60 14.72 1.30
C ARG A 40 -1.64 13.23 1.00
N LEU A 41 -2.47 12.50 1.74
CA LEU A 41 -2.66 11.06 1.55
C LEU A 41 -3.19 10.72 0.14
N ALA A 42 -4.08 11.54 -0.41
CA ALA A 42 -4.60 11.33 -1.77
C ALA A 42 -3.48 11.36 -2.82
N ASP A 43 -2.59 12.36 -2.75
CA ASP A 43 -1.44 12.48 -3.65
C ASP A 43 -0.43 11.34 -3.43
N ALA A 44 -0.32 10.89 -2.17
CA ALA A 44 0.53 9.76 -1.81
C ALA A 44 0.04 8.46 -2.46
N ARG A 45 -1.27 8.24 -2.51
CA ARG A 45 -1.85 7.07 -3.19
C ARG A 45 -1.52 7.06 -4.67
N THR A 46 -1.72 8.18 -5.36
CA THR A 46 -1.36 8.31 -6.79
C THR A 46 0.13 8.02 -7.01
N ARG A 47 1.02 8.57 -6.18
CA ARG A 47 2.46 8.30 -6.29
C ARG A 47 2.83 6.86 -5.93
N ALA A 48 2.17 6.26 -4.95
CA ALA A 48 2.38 4.86 -4.57
C ALA A 48 1.95 3.92 -5.71
N GLU A 49 0.82 4.18 -6.37
CA GLU A 49 0.38 3.42 -7.54
C GLU A 49 1.40 3.51 -8.67
N HIS A 50 1.87 4.71 -9.01
CA HIS A 50 2.90 4.89 -10.03
C HIS A 50 4.22 4.20 -9.67
N ALA A 51 4.65 4.29 -8.41
CA ALA A 51 5.88 3.65 -7.94
C ALA A 51 5.81 2.12 -8.03
N LEU A 52 4.64 1.55 -7.77
CA LEU A 52 4.44 0.10 -7.82
C LEU A 52 4.04 -0.42 -9.20
N ASP A 53 3.50 0.41 -10.10
CA ASP A 53 3.12 -0.03 -11.45
C ASP A 53 4.33 -0.55 -12.23
N GLY A 54 5.48 0.13 -12.15
CA GLY A 54 6.73 -0.35 -12.73
C GLY A 54 7.17 -1.71 -12.17
N ALA A 55 7.04 -1.89 -10.86
CA ALA A 55 7.39 -3.15 -10.18
C ALA A 55 6.38 -4.29 -10.48
N ARG A 56 5.09 -3.98 -10.68
CA ARG A 56 4.07 -4.96 -11.11
C ARG A 56 4.32 -5.47 -12.52
N ARG A 57 4.94 -4.66 -13.39
CA ARG A 57 5.33 -5.02 -14.76
C ARG A 57 6.65 -5.79 -14.83
N CYS A 58 7.51 -5.75 -13.82
CA CYS A 58 8.66 -6.67 -13.77
C CYS A 58 8.23 -8.04 -13.28
N SER A 59 8.55 -9.11 -14.03
CA SER A 59 8.40 -10.48 -13.57
C SER A 59 9.18 -10.75 -12.27
N CYS A 60 10.34 -10.11 -12.12
CA CYS A 60 11.21 -10.18 -10.96
C CYS A 60 10.59 -9.57 -9.68
N CYS A 61 10.03 -8.37 -9.80
CA CYS A 61 9.47 -7.63 -8.67
C CYS A 61 8.03 -8.04 -8.36
N ARG A 62 7.30 -8.57 -9.33
CA ARG A 62 5.90 -9.02 -9.14
C ARG A 62 5.78 -10.09 -8.07
N GLY A 63 6.69 -11.07 -8.06
CA GLY A 63 6.71 -12.12 -7.02
C GLY A 63 7.00 -11.55 -5.63
N LEU A 64 7.96 -10.62 -5.54
CA LEU A 64 8.30 -9.95 -4.29
C LEU A 64 7.12 -9.11 -3.76
N LEU A 65 6.46 -8.35 -4.62
CA LEU A 65 5.28 -7.56 -4.23
C LEU A 65 4.13 -8.45 -3.74
N ALA A 66 3.87 -9.58 -4.42
CA ALA A 66 2.85 -10.51 -3.99
C ALA A 66 3.17 -11.08 -2.58
N HIS A 67 4.42 -11.45 -2.34
CA HIS A 67 4.89 -11.91 -1.02
C HIS A 67 4.73 -10.84 0.06
N LEU A 68 5.11 -9.59 -0.23
CA LEU A 68 4.93 -8.47 0.70
C LEU A 68 3.44 -8.24 1.01
N TYR A 69 2.56 -8.28 0.02
CA TYR A 69 1.12 -8.13 0.23
C TYR A 69 0.50 -9.29 1.00
N ASP A 70 0.97 -10.52 0.80
CA ASP A 70 0.48 -11.68 1.56
C ASP A 70 0.85 -11.56 3.05
N ARG A 71 2.12 -11.21 3.34
CA ARG A 71 2.63 -11.09 4.71
C ARG A 71 2.08 -9.86 5.45
N LEU A 72 1.94 -8.73 4.76
CA LEU A 72 1.58 -7.45 5.38
C LEU A 72 0.10 -7.09 5.21
N GLY A 73 -0.58 -7.61 4.18
CA GLY A 73 -1.75 -6.96 3.58
C GLY A 73 -2.83 -6.52 4.56
N SER A 74 -3.24 -7.39 5.48
CA SER A 74 -4.27 -7.06 6.46
C SER A 74 -3.71 -6.38 7.73
N THR A 75 -2.42 -6.48 8.01
CA THR A 75 -1.84 -6.02 9.28
C THR A 75 -1.34 -4.59 9.23
N LEU A 76 -1.30 -3.95 8.05
CA LEU A 76 -0.79 -2.59 7.89
C LEU A 76 -1.75 -1.53 8.41
N PHE A 77 -1.18 -0.55 9.08
CA PHE A 77 -1.83 0.70 9.44
C PHE A 77 -1.15 1.88 8.73
N LEU A 78 -1.93 2.93 8.45
CA LEU A 78 -1.46 4.13 7.75
C LEU A 78 -0.35 4.87 8.50
N ASP A 79 -0.29 4.70 9.83
CA ASP A 79 0.71 5.29 10.72
C ASP A 79 1.94 4.40 10.97
N ASP A 80 2.00 3.21 10.34
CA ASP A 80 3.17 2.35 10.46
C ASP A 80 4.43 3.03 9.90
N ASP A 81 5.56 2.79 10.56
CA ASP A 81 6.87 3.29 10.12
C ASP A 81 7.48 2.31 9.10
N PRO A 82 7.70 2.74 7.83
CA PRO A 82 8.25 1.86 6.79
C PRO A 82 9.65 1.31 7.12
N GLU A 83 10.47 2.07 7.85
CA GLU A 83 11.83 1.64 8.22
C GLU A 83 11.80 0.64 9.38
N ALA A 84 10.93 0.87 10.37
CA ALA A 84 10.73 -0.09 11.45
C ALA A 84 10.15 -1.40 10.91
N LEU A 85 9.20 -1.30 9.97
CA LEU A 85 8.62 -2.46 9.30
C LEU A 85 9.67 -3.23 8.47
N ALA A 86 10.58 -2.53 7.79
CA ALA A 86 11.68 -3.17 7.06
C ALA A 86 12.57 -4.04 7.95
N ARG A 87 12.78 -3.65 9.21
CA ARG A 87 13.59 -4.41 10.17
C ARG A 87 12.92 -5.70 10.65
N ALA A 88 11.62 -5.86 10.44
CA ALA A 88 10.89 -7.09 10.75
C ALA A 88 11.06 -8.18 9.67
N PHE A 89 11.69 -7.84 8.55
CA PHE A 89 12.06 -8.80 7.50
C PHE A 89 13.48 -9.32 7.72
N GLU A 90 13.71 -10.56 7.30
CA GLU A 90 15.05 -11.14 7.25
C GLU A 90 15.95 -10.32 6.31
N ASP A 91 17.25 -10.35 6.56
CA ASP A 91 18.23 -9.52 5.82
C ASP A 91 18.14 -9.76 4.29
N ASP A 92 18.08 -11.03 3.88
CA ASP A 92 17.97 -11.44 2.47
C ASP A 92 16.67 -10.95 1.79
N GLU A 93 15.58 -10.78 2.56
CA GLU A 93 14.32 -10.25 2.05
C GLU A 93 14.37 -8.72 1.97
N ARG A 94 14.91 -8.09 3.02
CA ARG A 94 15.00 -6.64 3.16
C ARG A 94 15.83 -6.01 2.03
N ASP A 95 16.91 -6.66 1.61
CA ASP A 95 17.78 -6.17 0.54
C ASP A 95 17.10 -6.15 -0.85
N ARG A 96 15.95 -6.84 -0.99
CA ARG A 96 15.22 -6.95 -2.27
C ARG A 96 14.24 -5.81 -2.50
N PHE A 97 13.93 -5.00 -1.49
CA PHE A 97 13.02 -3.87 -1.61
C PHE A 97 13.57 -2.64 -0.89
N THR A 98 13.14 -1.46 -1.34
CA THR A 98 13.49 -0.22 -0.65
C THR A 98 12.44 0.13 0.40
N PRO A 99 12.79 0.89 1.45
CA PRO A 99 11.81 1.44 2.40
C PRO A 99 10.68 2.23 1.72
N ARG A 100 10.93 2.78 0.52
CA ARG A 100 9.92 3.47 -0.30
C ARG A 100 8.84 2.52 -0.85
N VAL A 101 9.18 1.26 -1.11
CA VAL A 101 8.20 0.22 -1.50
C VAL A 101 7.26 -0.06 -0.33
N LEU A 102 7.80 -0.21 0.88
CA LEU A 102 6.98 -0.39 2.09
C LEU A 102 6.10 0.84 2.37
N ALA A 103 6.62 2.05 2.17
CA ALA A 103 5.81 3.27 2.26
C ALA A 103 4.64 3.26 1.27
N ALA A 104 4.86 2.81 0.03
CA ALA A 104 3.80 2.66 -0.97
C ALA A 104 2.78 1.58 -0.56
N CYS A 105 3.23 0.45 -0.01
CA CYS A 105 2.35 -0.60 0.53
C CYS A 105 1.48 -0.08 1.68
N ILE A 106 2.07 0.64 2.63
CA ILE A 106 1.35 1.27 3.76
C ILE A 106 0.29 2.25 3.25
N VAL A 107 0.62 3.12 2.30
CA VAL A 107 -0.34 4.12 1.79
C VAL A 107 -1.51 3.50 1.04
N LEU A 108 -1.30 2.37 0.37
CA LEU A 108 -2.33 1.71 -0.45
C LEU A 108 -3.18 0.69 0.32
N ALA A 109 -2.58 -0.08 1.22
CA ALA A 109 -3.24 -1.16 1.95
C ALA A 109 -3.43 -0.86 3.44
N GLY A 110 -2.75 0.15 3.97
CA GLY A 110 -2.82 0.53 5.37
C GLY A 110 -4.21 1.02 5.77
N ARG A 111 -4.64 0.60 6.94
CA ARG A 111 -5.91 1.01 7.55
C ARG A 111 -5.71 2.17 8.51
N ALA A 112 -6.73 2.99 8.69
CA ALA A 112 -6.77 3.92 9.81
C ALA A 112 -6.87 3.11 11.12
N ARG A 113 -6.08 3.48 12.15
CA ARG A 113 -6.34 2.99 13.50
C ARG A 113 -7.64 3.60 14.01
N VAL A 114 -8.61 2.77 14.36
CA VAL A 114 -9.80 3.22 15.07
C VAL A 114 -9.42 3.30 16.54
N VAL A 115 -9.15 4.50 17.03
CA VAL A 115 -9.08 4.75 18.47
C VAL A 115 -10.53 4.86 18.95
N PRO A 116 -11.02 4.00 19.86
CA PRO A 116 -12.36 4.17 20.40
C PRO A 116 -12.43 5.54 21.08
N ALA A 117 -13.40 6.35 20.67
CA ALA A 117 -13.73 7.60 21.36
C ALA A 117 -14.16 7.23 22.78
N GLY A 118 -13.34 7.60 23.76
CA GLY A 118 -13.66 7.46 25.19
C GLY A 118 -14.71 8.45 25.63
#